data_AF-A0A0N9HVB1-F1
#
_entry.id   AF-A0A0N9HVB1-F1
#
_cell.length_a   1.000
_cell.length_b   1.000
_cell.length_c   1.000
_cell.angle_alpha   90.00
_cell.angle_beta   90.00
_cell.angle_gamma   90.00
#
_symmetry.space_group_name_H-M   'P 1'
#
loop_
_entity.id
_entity.type
_entity.pdbx_description
1 polymer ?
#
loop_
_entity_poly.entity_id
_entity_poly.type
_entity_poly.pdbx_seq_one_letter_code
_entity_poly.pdbx_strand_id
1 'polypeptide(L)'
;MELTLDLDSDVPIYQQIRDRVLEAIAEGLLTEGDPLPSTRQLAADFGINFLTVSKAYDQLKQQGVIRINRKSGAVVRRDPNTGPPEPGFIDDWDSRMRVMLAEAAVQGFTRSDLVKRVKTLLDQYEGVHP
;
A
#
# COMPACT_ATOMS: atom_id res chain seq x y z
N MET A 1 2.32 8.92 -12.32
CA MET A 1 2.61 8.51 -10.94
C MET A 1 4.07 8.81 -10.67
N GLU A 2 4.36 9.71 -9.75
CA GLU A 2 5.72 9.92 -9.25
C GLU A 2 5.86 9.13 -7.94
N LEU A 3 6.71 8.12 -7.94
CA LEU A 3 7.07 7.35 -6.74
C LEU A 3 8.43 7.86 -6.25
N THR A 4 8.62 7.96 -4.94
CA THR A 4 9.92 8.27 -4.34
C THR A 4 10.35 7.11 -3.47
N LEU A 5 11.55 6.58 -3.70
CA LEU A 5 12.14 5.47 -2.93
C LEU A 5 13.36 5.99 -2.16
N ASP A 6 13.52 5.51 -0.94
CA ASP A 6 14.69 5.75 -0.12
C ASP A 6 15.59 4.51 -0.17
N LEU A 7 16.65 4.57 -0.99
CA LEU A 7 17.52 3.42 -1.21
C LEU A 7 18.45 3.12 -0.01
N ASP A 8 18.58 4.06 0.92
CA ASP A 8 19.43 3.94 2.12
C ASP A 8 18.63 3.52 3.37
N SER A 9 17.31 3.38 3.24
CA SER A 9 16.43 2.92 4.32
C SER A 9 16.63 1.43 4.66
N ASP A 10 16.44 1.10 5.94
CA ASP A 10 16.37 -0.31 6.41
C ASP A 10 15.14 -1.06 5.84
N VAL A 11 14.18 -0.35 5.26
CA VAL A 11 12.99 -0.95 4.64
C VAL A 11 13.37 -1.51 3.26
N PRO A 12 13.16 -2.81 2.99
CA PRO A 12 13.47 -3.38 1.69
C PRO A 12 12.74 -2.68 0.54
N ILE A 13 13.43 -2.41 -0.56
CA ILE A 13 12.90 -1.64 -1.71
C ILE A 13 11.56 -2.16 -2.24
N TYR A 14 11.37 -3.48 -2.30
CA TYR A 14 10.09 -4.04 -2.76
C TYR A 14 8.92 -3.68 -1.82
N GLN A 15 9.17 -3.53 -0.52
CA GLN A 15 8.17 -3.09 0.44
C GLN A 15 7.86 -1.61 0.24
N GLN A 16 8.89 -0.78 0.04
CA GLN A 16 8.68 0.64 -0.26
C GLN A 16 7.82 0.83 -1.51
N ILE A 17 8.10 0.11 -2.61
CA ILE A 17 7.29 0.18 -3.83
C ILE A 17 5.84 -0.22 -3.55
N ARG A 18 5.63 -1.32 -2.83
CA ARG A 18 4.29 -1.76 -2.43
C ARG A 18 3.57 -0.68 -1.65
N ASP A 19 4.22 -0.14 -0.63
CA ASP A 19 3.64 0.82 0.31
C ASP A 19 3.28 2.14 -0.39
N ARG A 20 4.16 2.64 -1.25
CA ARG A 20 3.87 3.85 -2.03
C ARG A 20 2.73 3.67 -3.05
N VAL A 21 2.57 2.47 -3.61
CA VAL A 21 1.41 2.17 -4.47
C VAL A 21 0.11 2.14 -3.65
N LEU A 22 0.14 1.57 -2.44
CA LEU A 22 -1.01 1.59 -1.53
C LEU A 22 -1.38 3.01 -1.11
N GLU A 23 -0.40 3.83 -0.73
CA GLU A 23 -0.58 5.25 -0.40
C GLU A 23 -1.21 6.01 -1.57
N ALA A 24 -0.67 5.87 -2.78
CA ALA A 24 -1.23 6.54 -3.96
C ALA A 24 -2.69 6.12 -4.27
N ILE A 25 -3.07 4.87 -3.98
CA ILE A 25 -4.45 4.42 -4.11
C ILE A 25 -5.33 5.00 -2.99
N ALA A 26 -4.83 5.01 -1.75
CA ALA A 26 -5.54 5.56 -0.60
C ALA A 26 -5.76 7.08 -0.73
N GLU A 27 -4.79 7.79 -1.33
CA GLU A 27 -4.87 9.21 -1.68
C GLU A 27 -5.70 9.47 -2.96
N GLY A 28 -6.25 8.45 -3.62
CA GLY A 28 -7.04 8.62 -4.84
C GLY A 28 -6.25 9.07 -6.09
N LEU A 29 -4.91 9.12 -6.02
CA LEU A 29 -4.03 9.38 -7.18
C LEU A 29 -4.04 8.22 -8.18
N LEU A 30 -4.40 7.04 -7.69
CA LEU A 30 -4.69 5.86 -8.49
C LEU A 30 -6.05 5.30 -8.10
N THR A 31 -6.87 5.02 -9.09
CA THR A 31 -8.23 4.52 -8.93
C THR A 31 -8.41 3.16 -9.60
N GLU A 32 -9.50 2.46 -9.29
CA GLU A 32 -9.83 1.19 -9.90
C GLU A 32 -9.79 1.27 -11.44
N GLY A 33 -9.02 0.37 -12.06
CA GLY A 33 -8.85 0.31 -13.50
C GLY A 33 -7.63 1.05 -14.04
N ASP A 34 -6.96 1.88 -13.22
CA ASP A 34 -5.75 2.57 -13.65
C ASP A 34 -4.58 1.61 -13.90
N PRO A 35 -3.84 1.78 -15.00
CA PRO A 35 -2.65 0.98 -15.28
C PRO A 35 -1.49 1.42 -14.39
N LEU A 36 -0.75 0.45 -13.87
CA LEU A 36 0.54 0.68 -13.22
C LEU A 36 1.69 0.63 -14.25
N PRO A 37 2.81 1.33 -13.99
CA PRO A 37 4.02 1.19 -14.80
C PRO A 37 4.45 -0.28 -14.90
N SER A 38 4.98 -0.68 -16.06
CA SER A 38 5.52 -2.04 -16.20
C SER A 38 6.69 -2.25 -15.23
N THR A 39 6.93 -3.50 -14.81
CA THR A 39 8.05 -3.82 -13.91
C THR A 39 9.40 -3.37 -14.47
N ARG A 40 9.57 -3.41 -15.80
CA ARG A 40 10.79 -2.96 -16.47
C ARG A 40 10.90 -1.44 -16.52
N GLN A 41 9.79 -0.74 -16.78
CA GLN A 41 9.78 0.72 -16.79
C GLN A 41 10.13 1.24 -15.39
N LEU A 42 9.43 0.77 -14.37
CA LEU A 42 9.64 1.23 -13.00
C LEU A 42 11.05 0.89 -12.50
N ALA A 43 11.57 -0.29 -12.86
CA ALA A 43 12.94 -0.67 -12.53
C ALA A 43 13.97 0.26 -13.17
N ALA A 44 13.75 0.68 -14.42
CA ALA A 44 14.62 1.62 -15.10
C ALA A 44 14.55 3.02 -14.47
N ASP A 45 13.35 3.48 -14.12
CA ASP A 45 13.14 4.81 -13.51
C ASP A 45 13.88 4.96 -12.18
N PHE A 46 13.97 3.89 -11.38
CA PHE A 46 14.68 3.88 -10.09
C PHE A 46 16.09 3.27 -10.13
N GLY A 47 16.54 2.76 -11.27
CA GLY A 47 17.83 2.07 -11.37
C GLY A 47 17.95 0.80 -10.52
N ILE A 48 16.84 0.06 -10.33
CA ILE A 48 16.77 -1.14 -9.47
C ILE A 48 16.54 -2.42 -10.28
N ASN A 49 16.65 -3.59 -9.63
CA ASN A 49 16.35 -4.86 -10.26
C ASN A 49 14.83 -5.02 -10.52
N PHE A 50 14.42 -5.36 -11.74
CA PHE A 50 13.01 -5.60 -12.08
C PHE A 50 12.35 -6.72 -11.27
N LEU A 51 13.12 -7.69 -10.76
CA LEU A 51 12.60 -8.73 -9.87
C LEU A 51 12.14 -8.15 -8.52
N THR A 52 12.76 -7.06 -8.06
CA THR A 52 12.33 -6.31 -6.87
C THR A 52 10.96 -5.67 -7.09
N VAL A 53 10.74 -5.06 -8.27
CA VAL A 53 9.43 -4.52 -8.65
C VAL A 53 8.39 -5.64 -8.80
N SER A 54 8.78 -6.75 -9.44
CA SER A 54 7.90 -7.92 -9.60
C SER A 54 7.44 -8.43 -8.23
N LYS A 55 8.35 -8.55 -7.27
CA LYS A 55 8.03 -8.96 -5.91
C LYS A 55 7.03 -8.02 -5.23
N ALA A 56 7.17 -6.71 -5.42
CA ALA A 56 6.21 -5.73 -4.90
C ALA A 56 4.81 -5.93 -5.52
N TYR A 57 4.74 -6.06 -6.86
CA TYR A 57 3.49 -6.27 -7.58
C TYR A 57 2.84 -7.62 -7.23
N ASP A 58 3.62 -8.67 -7.02
CA ASP A 58 3.12 -9.97 -6.59
C ASP A 58 2.48 -9.88 -5.20
N GLN A 59 3.04 -9.10 -4.26
CA GLN A 59 2.43 -8.86 -2.96
C GLN A 59 1.10 -8.09 -3.07
N LEU A 60 1.07 -7.01 -3.86
CA LEU A 60 -0.16 -6.25 -4.10
C LEU A 60 -1.25 -7.12 -4.76
N LYS A 61 -0.86 -8.01 -5.67
CA LYS A 61 -1.77 -8.95 -6.31
C LYS A 61 -2.32 -9.97 -5.32
N GLN A 62 -1.47 -10.53 -4.45
CA GLN A 62 -1.90 -11.46 -3.39
C GLN A 62 -2.88 -10.79 -2.41
N GLN A 63 -2.70 -9.50 -2.14
CA GLN A 63 -3.62 -8.69 -1.32
C GLN A 63 -4.90 -8.27 -2.07
N GLY A 64 -5.05 -8.64 -3.35
CA GLY A 64 -6.23 -8.31 -4.15
C GLY A 64 -6.35 -6.83 -4.56
N VAL A 65 -5.29 -6.04 -4.33
CA VAL A 65 -5.22 -4.59 -4.60
C VAL A 65 -5.01 -4.33 -6.08
N ILE A 66 -4.20 -5.16 -6.75
CA ILE A 66 -3.96 -5.08 -8.19
C ILE A 66 -4.31 -6.41 -8.87
N ARG A 67 -4.50 -6.36 -10.18
CA ARG A 67 -4.59 -7.53 -11.05
C ARG A 67 -3.58 -7.42 -12.19
N ILE A 68 -3.06 -8.55 -12.64
CA ILE A 68 -2.13 -8.60 -13.77
C ILE A 68 -2.90 -9.09 -14.99
N ASN A 69 -3.00 -8.25 -16.01
CA ASN A 69 -3.55 -8.59 -17.32
C ASN A 69 -2.40 -8.86 -18.32
N ARG A 70 -2.52 -9.94 -19.09
CA ARG A 70 -1.53 -10.35 -20.10
C ARG A 70 -1.31 -9.30 -21.20
N LYS A 71 -2.31 -8.45 -21.48
CA LYS A 71 -2.23 -7.37 -22.49
C LYS A 71 -1.87 -6.00 -21.90
N SER A 72 -2.38 -5.69 -20.71
CA SER A 72 -2.32 -4.33 -20.12
C SER A 72 -1.26 -4.18 -19.02
N GLY A 73 -0.61 -5.26 -18.60
CA GLY A 73 0.26 -5.25 -17.44
C GLY A 73 -0.51 -5.23 -16.12
N ALA A 74 0.09 -4.64 -15.09
CA ALA A 74 -0.54 -4.49 -13.78
C ALA A 74 -1.56 -3.35 -13.79
N VAL A 75 -2.72 -3.58 -13.19
CA VAL A 75 -3.84 -2.64 -13.15
C VAL A 75 -4.42 -2.63 -11.73
N VAL A 76 -4.80 -1.46 -11.22
CA VAL A 76 -5.49 -1.34 -9.93
C VAL A 76 -6.81 -2.08 -9.98
N ARG A 77 -7.03 -2.96 -9.00
CA ARG A 77 -8.26 -3.75 -8.86
C ARG A 77 -9.18 -3.17 -7.79
N ARG A 78 -8.62 -2.52 -6.76
CA ARG A 78 -9.40 -1.97 -5.65
C ARG A 78 -8.86 -0.62 -5.24
N ASP A 79 -9.79 0.28 -4.94
CA ASP A 79 -9.57 1.55 -4.26
C ASP A 79 -10.61 1.70 -3.12
N PRO A 80 -10.63 2.82 -2.36
CA PRO A 80 -11.61 3.05 -1.30
C PRO A 80 -13.09 3.02 -1.74
N ASN A 81 -13.38 3.18 -3.04
CA ASN A 81 -14.73 3.24 -3.61
C ASN A 81 -15.21 1.91 -4.20
N THR A 82 -14.34 0.90 -4.36
CA THR A 82 -14.68 -0.42 -4.94
C THR A 82 -15.66 -1.25 -4.09
N GLY A 83 -15.89 -0.88 -2.82
CA GLY A 83 -16.83 -1.55 -1.92
C GLY A 83 -16.16 -2.28 -0.73
N PRO A 84 -16.88 -3.15 -0.01
CA PRO A 84 -16.40 -3.73 1.25
C PRO A 84 -15.16 -4.61 1.04
N PRO A 85 -14.25 -4.72 2.02
CA PRO A 85 -13.06 -5.57 1.92
C PRO A 85 -13.38 -7.01 1.50
N GLU A 86 -12.40 -7.68 0.87
CA GLU A 86 -12.53 -9.10 0.55
C GLU A 86 -12.72 -9.95 1.82
N PRO A 87 -13.42 -11.10 1.74
CA PRO A 87 -13.54 -12.02 2.87
C PRO A 87 -12.18 -12.39 3.47
N GLY A 88 -12.10 -12.41 4.80
CA GLY A 88 -10.86 -12.70 5.54
C GLY A 88 -9.90 -11.52 5.69
N PHE A 89 -10.07 -10.42 4.94
CA PHE A 89 -9.21 -9.25 5.08
C PHE A 89 -9.24 -8.66 6.49
N ILE A 90 -10.43 -8.59 7.10
CA ILE A 90 -10.60 -8.03 8.45
C ILE A 90 -9.83 -8.87 9.48
N ASP A 91 -9.92 -10.20 9.41
CA ASP A 91 -9.21 -11.09 10.35
C ASP A 91 -7.68 -10.98 10.18
N ASP A 92 -7.19 -10.92 8.94
CA ASP A 92 -5.78 -10.72 8.63
C ASP A 92 -5.28 -9.33 9.05
N TRP A 93 -6.13 -8.32 8.89
CA TRP A 93 -5.87 -6.94 9.30
C TRP A 93 -5.80 -6.83 10.83
N ASP A 94 -6.78 -7.37 11.54
CA ASP A 94 -6.83 -7.40 13.01
C ASP A 94 -5.63 -8.15 13.58
N SER A 95 -5.21 -9.25 12.95
CA SER A 95 -4.03 -10.01 13.37
C SER A 95 -2.75 -9.18 13.29
N ARG A 96 -2.58 -8.39 12.22
CA ARG A 96 -1.44 -7.47 12.05
C ARG A 96 -1.53 -6.30 13.03
N MET A 97 -2.70 -5.67 13.14
CA MET A 97 -2.93 -4.56 14.07
C MET A 97 -2.68 -4.98 15.51
N ARG A 98 -3.06 -6.19 15.91
CA ARG A 98 -2.86 -6.67 17.29
C ARG A 98 -1.40 -6.57 17.73
N VAL A 99 -0.46 -6.93 16.85
CA VAL A 99 0.98 -6.86 17.15
C VAL A 99 1.44 -5.39 17.25
N MET A 100 1.03 -4.54 16.31
CA MET A 100 1.37 -3.10 16.32
C MET A 100 0.82 -2.38 17.56
N LEU A 101 -0.43 -2.68 17.93
CA LEU A 101 -1.08 -2.11 19.12
C LEU A 101 -0.44 -2.62 20.42
N ALA A 102 0.00 -3.89 20.46
CA ALA A 102 0.73 -4.42 21.60
C ALA A 102 2.09 -3.73 21.78
N GLU A 103 2.83 -3.49 20.69
CA GLU A 103 4.07 -2.73 20.72
C GLU A 103 3.85 -1.32 21.26
N ALA A 104 2.87 -0.59 20.73
CA ALA A 104 2.56 0.75 21.20
C ALA A 104 2.15 0.78 22.69
N ALA A 105 1.39 -0.24 23.13
CA ALA A 105 1.01 -0.37 24.54
C ALA A 105 2.23 -0.61 25.45
N VAL A 106 3.20 -1.43 25.02
CA VAL A 106 4.47 -1.64 25.75
C VAL A 106 5.28 -0.35 25.85
N GLN A 107 5.19 0.53 24.85
CA GLN A 107 5.82 1.86 24.85
C GLN A 107 5.03 2.92 25.65
N GLY A 108 3.94 2.53 26.32
CA GLY A 108 3.17 3.41 27.20
C GLY A 108 2.11 4.27 26.50
N PHE A 109 1.77 3.98 25.24
CA PHE A 109 0.68 4.69 24.57
C PHE A 109 -0.67 4.34 25.22
N THR A 110 -1.44 5.36 25.59
CA THR A 110 -2.80 5.14 26.06
C THR A 110 -3.76 4.91 24.87
N ARG A 111 -4.95 4.39 25.16
CA ARG A 111 -6.03 4.31 24.16
C ARG A 111 -6.33 5.67 23.53
N SER A 112 -6.29 6.75 24.31
CA SER A 112 -6.52 8.11 23.81
C SER A 112 -5.45 8.54 22.81
N ASP A 113 -4.18 8.28 23.13
CA ASP A 113 -3.04 8.60 22.25
C ASP A 113 -3.12 7.83 20.93
N LEU A 114 -3.44 6.54 21.01
CA LEU A 114 -3.61 5.69 19.83
C LEU A 114 -4.74 6.17 18.93
N VAL A 115 -5.93 6.42 19.49
CA VAL A 115 -7.08 6.93 18.73
C VAL A 115 -6.76 8.28 18.10
N LYS A 116 -6.10 9.18 18.84
CA LYS A 116 -5.69 10.48 18.32
C LYS A 116 -4.69 10.32 17.18
N ARG A 117 -3.70 9.44 17.32
CA ARG A 117 -2.66 9.22 16.30
C ARG A 117 -3.25 8.61 15.02
N VAL A 118 -4.12 7.61 15.15
CA VAL A 118 -4.81 7.01 14.00
C VAL A 118 -5.64 8.05 13.27
N LYS A 119 -6.44 8.86 13.98
CA LYS A 119 -7.21 9.95 13.37
C LYS A 119 -6.33 10.91 12.58
N THR A 120 -5.26 11.43 13.19
CA THR A 120 -4.34 12.35 12.52
C THR A 120 -3.69 11.75 11.26
N LEU A 121 -3.43 10.44 11.25
CA LEU A 121 -2.91 9.76 10.06
C LEU A 121 -3.99 9.52 8.99
N LEU A 122 -5.22 9.22 9.40
CA LEU A 122 -6.34 9.04 8.47
C LEU A 122 -6.76 10.35 7.80
N ASP A 123 -6.65 11.48 8.49
CA ASP A 123 -6.92 12.82 7.94
C ASP A 123 -6.11 13.09 6.66
N GLN A 124 -4.97 12.42 6.46
CA GLN A 124 -4.12 12.53 5.26
C GLN A 124 -4.77 11.91 4.02
N TYR A 125 -5.69 10.97 4.20
CA TYR A 125 -6.39 10.26 3.13
C TYR A 125 -7.85 10.72 2.97
N GLU A 126 -8.45 11.31 4.02
CA GLU A 126 -9.85 11.78 4.00
C GLU A 126 -10.10 13.04 3.13
N GLY A 127 -9.06 13.70 2.62
CA GLY A 127 -9.17 14.91 1.79
C GLY A 127 -9.41 14.70 0.28
N VAL A 128 -9.46 13.45 -0.20
CA VAL A 128 -9.48 13.14 -1.65
C VAL A 128 -10.75 12.39 -2.11
N HIS A 129 -11.73 12.22 -1.22
CA HIS A 129 -13.02 11.64 -1.57
C HIS A 129 -14.11 12.72 -1.60
N PRO A 130 -14.76 12.98 -2.77
CA PRO A 130 -15.87 13.93 -2.90
C PRO A 130 -17.15 13.47 -2.19
#